data_AF-U7KZN9-F1
#
_entry.id   AF-U7KZN9-F1
#
_cell.length_a   1.000
_cell.length_b   1.000
_cell.length_c   1.000
_cell.angle_alpha   90.00
_cell.angle_beta   90.00
_cell.angle_gamma   90.00
#
_symmetry.space_group_name_H-M   'P 1'
#
loop_
_entity.id
_entity.type
_entity.pdbx_description
1 polymer ?
#
loop_
_entity_poly.entity_id
_entity_poly.type
_entity_poly.pdbx_seq_one_letter_code
_entity_poly.pdbx_strand_id
1 'polypeptide(L)'
;MTLLPTAFSRAHTDPYTGVDFNLGFEVTHYTLDLNYRVEPNLLQGEAILSVRAVEELASLTLDLGGAMVARRVTAKHAPRVAKFRQSSGKLRLRFADEIPAGTEFELHIRYGGSPRPIRTTWGEIGWEETESGSLVASQPNGAPSWFPCDDTPSEKATYDIIITADSPFTVVSNGELVSRKAGGSTTRWHYRTRHPMATYLATVQVGEFSSYSLGNNTQAWAPAFLRERVHEEFSRQQEMVDFFSSIYGPYPFPTYQVVITEDELEIPLEAQGLSIFGSNHVKGDHAFERLIAHELSHQWFGNSVGLSEWKDIWLNEGFACYSEWLWGEHKGGASAREAARSHYQVLTRKRQDIKVSDPGARDMFDDRVYKRGALTVHAIHRLLADAFFPTLTSYLTQHQHSVVQPSDLLSAFREAAPDAALFDATIAAWLDETALPKFPD
;
A
#
# COMPACT_ATOMS: atom_id res chain seq x y z
N MET A 1 -6.84 -13.70 19.02
CA MET A 1 -6.55 -12.70 20.06
C MET A 1 -5.05 -12.77 20.30
N THR A 2 -4.30 -12.17 19.38
CA THR A 2 -2.85 -12.22 19.33
C THR A 2 -2.39 -10.92 19.96
N LEU A 3 -1.85 -11.01 21.17
CA LEU A 3 -1.26 -9.86 21.85
C LEU A 3 -0.08 -9.38 21.00
N LEU A 4 -0.16 -8.13 20.52
CA LEU A 4 0.97 -7.43 19.91
C LEU A 4 2.16 -7.47 20.90
N PRO A 5 3.38 -7.77 20.43
CA PRO A 5 4.54 -7.82 21.31
C PRO A 5 4.82 -6.42 21.88
N THR A 6 4.84 -6.36 23.20
CA THR A 6 5.04 -5.17 24.06
C THR A 6 6.48 -4.67 24.09
N ALA A 7 7.16 -4.65 22.95
CA ALA A 7 8.57 -4.29 22.88
C ALA A 7 8.92 -3.35 21.70
N PHE A 8 8.08 -2.37 21.39
CA PHE A 8 8.58 -1.15 20.76
C PHE A 8 9.31 -0.31 21.82
N SER A 9 10.63 -0.42 21.82
CA SER A 9 11.54 0.49 22.50
C SER A 9 11.16 1.95 22.22
N ARG A 10 10.70 2.70 23.24
CA ARG A 10 10.88 4.15 23.57
C ARG A 10 11.05 5.23 22.47
N ALA A 11 10.93 4.91 21.20
CA ALA A 11 11.00 5.86 20.10
C ALA A 11 9.60 6.43 19.90
N HIS A 12 9.47 7.74 20.10
CA HIS A 12 8.23 8.46 19.82
C HIS A 12 8.05 8.74 18.31
N THR A 13 9.04 8.42 17.50
CA THR A 13 9.14 8.78 16.08
C THR A 13 9.58 7.56 15.27
N ASP A 14 8.94 7.35 14.13
CA ASP A 14 9.31 6.34 13.15
C ASP A 14 10.70 6.68 12.56
N PRO A 15 11.69 5.79 12.66
CA PRO A 15 13.06 6.05 12.19
C PRO A 15 13.18 6.15 10.66
N TYR A 16 12.20 5.67 9.91
CA TYR A 16 12.16 5.71 8.46
C TYR A 16 11.47 6.98 7.96
N THR A 17 10.25 7.23 8.43
CA THR A 17 9.46 8.39 7.95
C THR A 17 9.81 9.68 8.68
N GLY A 18 10.40 9.61 9.87
CA GLY A 18 10.64 10.75 10.74
C GLY A 18 9.36 11.34 11.35
N VAL A 19 8.22 10.65 11.23
CA VAL A 19 6.93 11.07 11.75
C VAL A 19 6.73 10.51 13.15
N ASP A 20 6.25 11.34 14.08
CA ASP A 20 5.90 10.87 15.44
C ASP A 20 4.80 9.81 15.35
N PHE A 21 4.90 8.70 16.08
CA PHE A 21 3.81 7.72 16.14
C PHE A 21 2.57 8.32 16.82
N ASN A 22 1.39 7.88 16.40
CA ASN A 22 0.16 8.10 17.16
C ASN A 22 -0.01 6.90 18.10
N LEU A 23 -0.06 7.16 19.41
CA LEU A 23 0.04 6.11 20.42
C LEU A 23 -1.22 6.06 21.28
N GLY A 24 -1.47 4.88 21.85
CA GLY A 24 -2.49 4.66 22.87
C GLY A 24 -3.89 4.36 22.35
N PHE A 25 -4.10 4.32 21.04
CA PHE A 25 -5.35 3.96 20.40
C PHE A 25 -5.12 3.19 19.10
N GLU A 26 -6.16 2.53 18.61
CA GLU A 26 -6.23 1.97 17.27
C GLU A 26 -7.43 2.58 16.53
N VAL A 27 -7.31 2.82 15.22
CA VAL A 27 -8.45 3.15 14.36
C VAL A 27 -8.93 1.89 13.67
N THR A 28 -10.19 1.52 13.90
CA THR A 28 -10.77 0.28 13.36
C THR A 28 -11.55 0.52 12.07
N HIS A 29 -12.05 1.74 11.87
CA HIS A 29 -12.79 2.12 10.68
C HIS A 29 -12.66 3.62 10.37
N TYR A 30 -12.55 3.94 9.08
CA TYR A 30 -12.64 5.31 8.57
C TYR A 30 -13.88 5.44 7.66
N THR A 31 -14.75 6.38 7.98
CA THR A 31 -15.72 6.92 7.01
C THR A 31 -15.23 8.29 6.55
N LEU A 32 -14.92 8.43 5.26
CA LEU A 32 -14.44 9.66 4.65
C LEU A 32 -15.54 10.19 3.72
N ASP A 33 -16.35 11.15 4.17
CA ASP A 33 -17.36 11.82 3.32
C ASP A 33 -16.80 13.14 2.79
N LEU A 34 -16.43 13.12 1.51
CA LEU A 34 -15.63 14.15 0.84
C LEU A 34 -16.41 14.78 -0.31
N ASN A 35 -16.22 16.08 -0.48
CA ASN A 35 -16.60 16.86 -1.64
C ASN A 35 -15.32 17.39 -2.28
N TYR A 36 -15.02 16.92 -3.49
CA TYR A 36 -13.87 17.36 -4.26
C TYR A 36 -14.35 18.16 -5.46
N ARG A 37 -13.91 19.41 -5.54
CA ARG A 37 -14.09 20.25 -6.72
C ARG A 37 -12.79 20.26 -7.49
N VAL A 38 -12.84 19.75 -8.72
CA VAL A 38 -11.65 19.45 -9.52
C VAL A 38 -10.91 20.72 -9.93
N GLU A 39 -11.59 21.62 -10.64
CA GLU A 39 -11.03 22.88 -11.14
C GLU A 39 -10.35 23.76 -10.07
N PRO A 40 -10.97 24.05 -8.91
CA PRO A 40 -10.29 24.83 -7.86
C PRO A 40 -9.33 24.01 -6.99
N ASN A 41 -9.16 22.70 -7.27
CA ASN A 41 -8.49 21.73 -6.42
C ASN A 41 -8.85 21.94 -4.93
N LEU A 42 -10.14 21.76 -4.62
CA LEU A 42 -10.69 22.02 -3.29
C LEU A 42 -11.34 20.76 -2.75
N LEU A 43 -10.80 20.25 -1.65
CA LEU A 43 -11.33 19.10 -0.91
C LEU A 43 -11.91 19.56 0.42
N GLN A 44 -13.17 19.23 0.68
CA GLN A 44 -13.85 19.50 1.94
C GLN A 44 -14.60 18.27 2.40
N GLY A 45 -14.63 18.00 3.69
CA GLY A 45 -15.34 16.81 4.16
C GLY A 45 -15.35 16.62 5.65
N GLU A 46 -15.89 15.46 6.03
CA GLU A 46 -15.89 14.96 7.39
C GLU A 46 -15.26 13.56 7.39
N ALA A 47 -14.22 13.40 8.21
CA ALA A 47 -13.68 12.10 8.54
C ALA A 47 -14.29 11.65 9.87
N ILE A 48 -14.88 10.45 9.87
CA ILE A 48 -15.41 9.80 11.07
C ILE A 48 -14.55 8.58 11.32
N LEU A 49 -13.83 8.58 12.43
CA LEU A 49 -12.93 7.51 12.83
C LEU A 49 -13.58 6.72 13.97
N SER A 50 -13.75 5.42 13.80
CA SER A 50 -14.07 4.50 14.89
C SER A 50 -12.79 4.11 15.61
N VAL A 51 -12.65 4.53 16.86
CA VAL A 51 -11.41 4.43 17.64
C VAL A 51 -11.62 3.53 18.85
N ARG A 52 -10.64 2.68 19.16
CA ARG A 52 -10.55 1.98 20.45
C ARG A 52 -9.35 2.52 21.21
N ALA A 53 -9.56 2.99 22.44
CA ALA A 53 -8.47 3.31 23.35
C ALA A 53 -7.78 2.02 23.80
N VAL A 54 -6.48 1.89 23.55
CA VAL A 54 -5.67 0.73 23.98
C VAL A 54 -5.08 0.98 25.37
N GLU A 55 -4.83 2.24 25.71
CA GLU A 55 -4.47 2.72 27.05
C GLU A 55 -5.43 3.83 27.50
N GLU A 56 -5.22 4.36 28.71
CA GLU A 56 -5.97 5.53 29.18
C GLU A 56 -5.54 6.80 28.42
N LEU A 57 -6.49 7.54 27.84
CA LEU A 57 -6.22 8.69 26.99
C LEU A 57 -6.70 10.00 27.60
N ALA A 58 -5.77 10.87 27.97
CA ALA A 58 -6.06 12.30 28.20
C ALA A 58 -6.01 13.12 26.88
N SER A 59 -5.30 12.60 25.89
CA SER A 59 -5.09 13.21 24.58
C SER A 59 -4.82 12.17 23.52
N LEU A 60 -5.02 12.53 22.25
CA LEU A 60 -4.53 11.75 21.12
C LEU A 60 -3.95 12.66 20.03
N THR A 61 -3.24 12.06 19.10
CA THR A 61 -2.74 12.73 17.90
C THR A 61 -3.15 11.98 16.64
N LEU A 62 -3.32 12.70 15.55
CA LEU A 62 -3.50 12.17 14.20
C LEU A 62 -2.56 12.94 13.26
N ASP A 63 -2.22 12.34 12.13
CA ASP A 63 -1.53 13.00 11.02
C ASP A 63 -2.53 13.75 10.15
N LEU A 64 -2.22 15.00 9.81
CA LEU A 64 -2.96 15.81 8.84
C LEU A 64 -2.04 16.87 8.24
N GLY A 65 -1.78 16.72 6.94
CA GLY A 65 -0.88 17.55 6.15
C GLY A 65 -1.25 19.03 6.17
N GLY A 66 -0.25 19.90 6.01
CA GLY A 66 -0.41 21.36 6.21
C GLY A 66 -1.35 22.05 5.21
N ALA A 67 -1.64 21.41 4.08
CA ALA A 67 -2.59 21.91 3.07
C ALA A 67 -4.07 21.68 3.48
N MET A 68 -4.32 20.76 4.42
CA MET A 68 -5.63 20.42 4.93
C MET A 68 -5.83 21.02 6.32
N VAL A 69 -6.97 21.63 6.59
CA VAL A 69 -7.21 22.33 7.88
C VAL A 69 -8.40 21.75 8.62
N ALA A 70 -8.16 21.23 9.82
CA ALA A 70 -9.23 20.84 10.73
C ALA A 70 -10.01 22.07 11.23
N ARG A 71 -11.34 22.06 11.04
CA ARG A 71 -12.26 23.15 11.41
C ARG A 71 -13.07 22.84 12.64
N ARG A 72 -13.43 21.57 12.83
CA ARG A 72 -14.18 21.10 14.00
C ARG A 72 -13.79 19.67 14.31
N VAL A 73 -13.56 19.39 15.59
CA VAL A 73 -13.34 18.04 16.09
C VAL A 73 -14.30 17.79 17.24
N THR A 74 -15.07 16.71 17.18
CA THR A 74 -15.99 16.27 18.24
C THR A 74 -15.84 14.78 18.46
N ALA A 75 -16.10 14.34 19.69
CA ALA A 75 -16.15 12.92 20.04
C ALA A 75 -17.59 12.51 20.36
N LYS A 76 -17.97 11.29 20.01
CA LYS A 76 -19.19 10.62 20.51
C LYS A 76 -18.80 9.39 21.32
N HIS A 77 -19.60 9.06 22.32
CA HIS A 77 -19.36 7.92 23.22
C HIS A 77 -18.06 8.03 24.04
N ALA A 78 -17.46 9.22 24.09
CA ALA A 78 -16.31 9.57 24.91
C ALA A 78 -16.49 10.98 25.49
N PRO A 79 -15.71 11.36 26.52
CA PRO A 79 -15.54 12.74 26.94
C PRO A 79 -15.35 13.69 25.75
N ARG A 80 -15.94 14.89 25.85
CA ARG A 80 -15.86 15.87 24.76
C ARG A 80 -14.41 16.28 24.48
N VAL A 81 -14.10 16.58 23.22
CA VAL A 81 -12.83 17.23 22.86
C VAL A 81 -12.83 18.65 23.43
N ALA A 82 -11.98 18.90 24.42
CA ALA A 82 -11.89 20.19 25.10
C ALA A 82 -11.11 21.21 24.28
N LYS A 83 -10.07 20.76 23.57
CA LYS A 83 -9.23 21.59 22.70
C LYS A 83 -8.60 20.72 21.61
N PHE A 84 -8.41 21.31 20.43
CA PHE A 84 -7.52 20.75 19.42
C PHE A 84 -6.55 21.81 18.88
N ARG A 85 -5.42 21.37 18.36
CA ARG A 85 -4.45 22.21 17.66
C ARG A 85 -3.85 21.42 16.51
N GLN A 86 -3.77 22.03 15.33
CA GLN A 86 -3.03 21.50 14.20
C GLN A 86 -1.72 22.27 14.02
N SER A 87 -0.59 21.56 13.93
CA SER A 87 0.72 22.13 13.66
C SER A 87 1.72 21.05 13.27
N SER A 88 2.64 21.36 12.36
CA SER A 88 3.73 20.45 11.95
C SER A 88 3.23 19.07 11.51
N GLY A 89 2.20 19.04 10.65
CA GLY A 89 1.63 17.79 10.13
C GLY A 89 0.80 16.99 11.15
N LYS A 90 0.64 17.46 12.38
CA LYS A 90 -0.11 16.76 13.44
C LYS A 90 -1.37 17.53 13.87
N LEU A 91 -2.47 16.80 14.03
CA LEU A 91 -3.69 17.22 14.71
C LEU A 91 -3.69 16.65 16.13
N ARG A 92 -3.49 17.52 17.13
CA ARG A 92 -3.39 17.13 18.56
C ARG A 92 -4.70 17.46 19.26
N LEU A 93 -5.30 16.47 19.91
CA LEU A 93 -6.60 16.55 20.58
C LEU A 93 -6.40 16.37 22.09
N ARG A 94 -7.09 17.18 22.89
CA ARG A 94 -7.18 17.01 24.35
C ARG A 94 -8.63 16.83 24.74
N PHE A 95 -8.92 15.79 25.50
CA PHE A 95 -10.25 15.51 26.02
C PHE A 95 -10.52 16.30 27.31
N ALA A 96 -11.81 16.48 27.63
CA ALA A 96 -12.22 17.16 28.87
C ALA A 96 -11.92 16.32 30.11
N ASP A 97 -12.04 15.00 29.98
CA ASP A 97 -11.77 13.99 31.00
C ASP A 97 -11.02 12.84 30.33
N GLU A 98 -10.35 12.00 31.12
CA GLU A 98 -9.63 10.82 30.64
C GLU A 98 -10.59 9.78 30.04
N ILE A 99 -10.15 9.13 28.97
CA ILE A 99 -10.85 8.01 28.34
C ILE A 99 -10.21 6.72 28.85
N PRO A 100 -10.94 5.84 29.56
CA PRO A 100 -10.38 4.57 30.02
C PRO A 100 -9.95 3.66 28.87
N ALA A 101 -8.92 2.84 29.10
CA ALA A 101 -8.52 1.78 28.19
C ALA A 101 -9.69 0.83 27.88
N GLY A 102 -9.76 0.36 26.63
CA GLY A 102 -10.83 -0.47 26.09
C GLY A 102 -12.08 0.29 25.62
N THR A 103 -12.17 1.61 25.85
CA THR A 103 -13.31 2.41 25.38
C THR A 103 -13.31 2.51 23.85
N GLU A 104 -14.45 2.18 23.25
CA GLU A 104 -14.72 2.43 21.82
C GLU A 104 -15.50 3.75 21.67
N PHE A 105 -15.08 4.60 20.74
CA PHE A 105 -15.69 5.91 20.51
C PHE A 105 -15.52 6.38 19.06
N GLU A 106 -16.27 7.41 18.67
CA GLU A 106 -16.15 8.02 17.34
C GLU A 106 -15.48 9.39 17.44
N LEU A 107 -14.49 9.65 16.59
CA LEU A 107 -13.97 11.00 16.33
C LEU A 107 -14.54 11.53 15.02
N HIS A 108 -15.22 12.66 15.09
CA HIS A 108 -15.74 13.39 13.96
C HIS A 108 -14.88 14.62 13.69
N ILE A 109 -14.24 14.66 12.52
CA ILE A 109 -13.30 15.71 12.14
C ILE A 109 -13.82 16.35 10.85
N ARG A 110 -14.31 17.59 10.93
CA ARG A 110 -14.60 18.40 9.73
C ARG A 110 -13.37 19.17 9.34
N TYR A 111 -13.00 19.08 8.08
CA TYR A 111 -11.76 19.64 7.57
C TYR A 111 -11.89 19.98 6.08
N GLY A 112 -10.89 20.66 5.55
CA GLY A 112 -10.80 20.93 4.13
C GLY A 112 -9.63 21.85 3.80
N GLY A 113 -9.35 21.96 2.51
CA GLY A 113 -8.21 22.69 1.99
C GLY A 113 -8.01 22.38 0.50
N SER A 114 -6.91 22.87 -0.04
CA SER A 114 -6.48 22.48 -1.38
C SER A 114 -5.41 21.40 -1.23
N PRO A 115 -5.75 20.12 -1.41
CA PRO A 115 -4.82 19.04 -1.15
C PRO A 115 -3.59 19.16 -2.07
N ARG A 116 -2.43 18.80 -1.52
CA ARG A 116 -1.13 18.84 -2.19
C ARG A 116 -0.31 17.65 -1.73
N PRO A 117 0.61 17.13 -2.56
CA PRO A 117 1.53 16.11 -2.12
C PRO A 117 2.37 16.59 -0.94
N ILE A 118 2.71 15.67 -0.05
CA ILE A 118 3.66 15.88 1.03
C ILE A 118 5.07 15.69 0.47
N ARG A 119 5.95 16.66 0.73
CA ARG A 119 7.37 16.56 0.37
C ARG A 119 8.12 15.71 1.38
N THR A 120 8.75 14.65 0.88
CA THR A 120 9.55 13.71 1.67
C THR A 120 10.95 13.55 1.09
N THR A 121 11.78 12.71 1.71
CA THR A 121 13.08 12.35 1.14
C THR A 121 12.98 11.47 -0.11
N TRP A 122 11.79 10.90 -0.39
CA TRP A 122 11.52 10.01 -1.52
C TRP A 122 10.72 10.69 -2.63
N GLY A 123 10.47 12.00 -2.52
CA GLY A 123 9.71 12.77 -3.49
C GLY A 123 8.43 13.37 -2.90
N GLU A 124 7.56 13.81 -3.79
CA GLU A 124 6.22 14.31 -3.48
C GLU A 124 5.25 13.12 -3.49
N ILE A 125 4.56 12.87 -2.36
CA ILE A 125 3.65 11.72 -2.19
C ILE A 125 2.28 12.16 -1.65
N GLY A 126 1.24 11.41 -1.96
CA GLY A 126 -0.13 11.66 -1.53
C GLY A 126 -1.01 12.16 -2.68
N TRP A 127 -1.76 13.21 -2.43
CA TRP A 127 -2.74 13.77 -3.37
C TRP A 127 -2.10 14.75 -4.34
N GLU A 128 -2.07 14.36 -5.60
CA GLU A 128 -1.56 15.14 -6.72
C GLU A 128 -2.71 15.55 -7.66
N GLU A 129 -2.60 16.76 -8.20
CA GLU A 129 -3.51 17.28 -9.21
C GLU A 129 -2.98 16.85 -10.58
N THR A 130 -3.83 16.24 -11.39
CA THR A 130 -3.48 15.79 -12.74
C THR A 130 -4.07 16.74 -13.78
N GLU A 131 -3.64 16.67 -15.04
CA GLU A 131 -4.17 17.52 -16.13
C GLU A 131 -5.70 17.51 -16.18
N SER A 132 -6.31 16.34 -15.93
CA SER A 132 -7.75 16.11 -16.05
C SER A 132 -8.38 15.60 -14.73
N GLY A 133 -7.82 15.93 -13.56
CA GLY A 133 -8.38 15.46 -12.28
C GLY A 133 -7.43 15.43 -11.08
N SER A 134 -7.34 14.27 -10.43
CA SER A 134 -6.40 14.03 -9.34
C SER A 134 -6.05 12.56 -9.19
N LEU A 135 -4.84 12.32 -8.70
CA LEU A 135 -4.32 11.01 -8.35
C LEU A 135 -3.88 11.00 -6.89
N VAL A 136 -4.15 9.90 -6.17
CA VAL A 136 -3.64 9.69 -4.81
C VAL A 136 -2.75 8.46 -4.76
N ALA A 137 -1.48 8.65 -4.43
CA ALA A 137 -0.54 7.57 -4.15
C ALA A 137 0.29 7.93 -2.92
N SER A 138 0.09 7.19 -1.83
CA SER A 138 0.47 7.64 -0.49
C SER A 138 1.62 6.87 0.13
N GLN A 139 2.26 5.93 -0.57
CA GLN A 139 3.42 5.22 -0.03
C GLN A 139 4.62 6.18 0.13
N PRO A 140 5.35 6.19 1.26
CA PRO A 140 5.09 5.47 2.51
C PRO A 140 4.20 6.24 3.51
N ASN A 141 4.14 7.57 3.44
CA ASN A 141 3.47 8.41 4.44
C ASN A 141 2.78 9.66 3.85
N GLY A 142 2.05 9.46 2.76
CA GLY A 142 1.36 10.49 1.98
C GLY A 142 -0.12 10.67 2.32
N ALA A 143 -0.75 9.72 3.04
CA ALA A 143 -2.18 9.75 3.35
C ALA A 143 -2.67 11.05 4.04
N PRO A 144 -1.86 11.70 4.92
CA PRO A 144 -2.22 12.96 5.56
C PRO A 144 -2.41 14.11 4.58
N SER A 145 -2.02 13.97 3.31
CA SER A 145 -2.26 14.99 2.28
C SER A 145 -3.75 15.24 2.04
N TRP A 146 -4.63 14.28 2.40
CA TRP A 146 -6.05 14.34 2.08
C TRP A 146 -7.01 13.89 3.18
N PHE A 147 -6.57 13.17 4.22
CA PHE A 147 -7.43 12.86 5.37
C PHE A 147 -6.67 12.72 6.70
N PRO A 148 -7.32 13.00 7.85
CA PRO A 148 -6.71 12.82 9.16
C PRO A 148 -6.62 11.33 9.51
N CYS A 149 -5.43 10.83 9.82
CA CYS A 149 -5.19 9.39 9.95
C CYS A 149 -4.09 9.02 10.94
N ASP A 150 -3.92 7.71 11.14
CA ASP A 150 -2.72 7.14 11.74
C ASP A 150 -1.85 6.57 10.61
N ASP A 151 -0.84 7.33 10.21
CA ASP A 151 -0.10 7.08 8.96
C ASP A 151 1.10 6.14 9.16
N THR A 152 0.80 4.97 9.73
CA THR A 152 1.78 3.93 10.06
C THR A 152 1.43 2.65 9.29
N PRO A 153 2.38 1.94 8.65
CA PRO A 153 2.07 0.78 7.81
C PRO A 153 1.43 -0.39 8.57
N SER A 154 1.68 -0.49 9.89
CA SER A 154 1.09 -1.49 10.78
C SER A 154 -0.36 -1.19 11.18
N GLU A 155 -0.85 0.03 10.96
CA GLU A 155 -2.18 0.42 11.36
C GLU A 155 -3.16 0.18 10.20
N LYS A 156 -3.92 -0.91 10.31
CA LYS A 156 -4.92 -1.30 9.30
C LYS A 156 -6.35 -1.08 9.82
N ALA A 157 -7.18 -0.51 8.96
CA ALA A 157 -8.59 -0.24 9.26
C ALA A 157 -9.49 -0.62 8.09
N THR A 158 -10.79 -0.72 8.34
CA THR A 158 -11.79 -0.80 7.25
C THR A 158 -12.21 0.60 6.80
N TYR A 159 -12.75 0.73 5.58
CA TYR A 159 -13.03 2.04 5.00
C TYR A 159 -14.38 2.12 4.31
N ASP A 160 -15.07 3.24 4.52
CA ASP A 160 -16.10 3.78 3.66
C ASP A 160 -15.57 5.08 3.03
N ILE A 161 -15.19 5.03 1.75
CA ILE A 161 -14.68 6.19 1.00
C ILE A 161 -15.82 6.74 0.14
N ILE A 162 -16.26 7.92 0.50
CA ILE A 162 -17.42 8.59 -0.08
C ILE A 162 -16.96 9.88 -0.71
N ILE A 163 -17.16 10.04 -2.02
CA ILE A 163 -16.63 11.18 -2.75
C ILE A 163 -17.70 11.73 -3.68
N THR A 164 -17.99 13.01 -3.51
CA THR A 164 -18.78 13.81 -4.44
C THR A 164 -17.83 14.63 -5.28
N ALA A 165 -17.82 14.40 -6.59
CA ALA A 165 -17.01 15.15 -7.55
C ALA A 165 -17.90 15.87 -8.57
N ASP A 166 -17.37 16.93 -9.19
CA ASP A 166 -18.02 17.60 -10.31
C ASP A 166 -18.25 16.62 -11.47
N SER A 167 -19.41 16.71 -12.14
CA SER A 167 -19.62 16.00 -13.41
C SER A 167 -18.86 16.74 -14.52
N PRO A 168 -18.21 16.06 -15.49
CA PRO A 168 -18.38 14.63 -15.84
C PRO A 168 -17.36 13.67 -15.21
N PHE A 169 -16.58 14.07 -14.21
CA PHE A 169 -15.51 13.25 -13.67
C PHE A 169 -16.00 11.92 -13.06
N THR A 170 -15.25 10.86 -13.31
CA THR A 170 -15.39 9.54 -12.69
C THR A 170 -14.45 9.47 -11.49
N VAL A 171 -14.93 8.89 -10.39
CA VAL A 171 -14.10 8.57 -9.22
C VAL A 171 -13.89 7.07 -9.19
N VAL A 172 -12.65 6.62 -8.98
CA VAL A 172 -12.28 5.22 -8.71
C VAL A 172 -11.54 5.18 -7.38
N SER A 173 -11.86 4.23 -6.51
CA SER A 173 -11.26 4.09 -5.18
C SER A 173 -11.23 2.63 -4.75
N ASN A 174 -10.67 2.34 -3.58
CA ASN A 174 -10.51 0.98 -3.06
C ASN A 174 -11.86 0.30 -2.77
N GLY A 175 -11.93 -1.01 -3.03
CA GLY A 175 -13.04 -1.85 -2.62
C GLY A 175 -14.26 -1.79 -3.57
N GLU A 176 -15.41 -2.20 -3.05
CA GLU A 176 -16.63 -2.36 -3.82
C GLU A 176 -17.37 -1.03 -3.98
N LEU A 177 -17.84 -0.72 -5.19
CA LEU A 177 -18.73 0.40 -5.43
C LEU A 177 -20.15 0.08 -4.89
N VAL A 178 -20.47 0.58 -3.70
CA VAL A 178 -21.75 0.37 -3.01
C VAL A 178 -22.86 1.19 -3.64
N SER A 179 -22.59 2.45 -3.98
CA SER A 179 -23.57 3.30 -4.66
C SER A 179 -22.94 4.40 -5.50
N ARG A 180 -23.62 4.73 -6.60
CA ARG A 180 -23.34 5.88 -7.47
C ARG A 180 -24.62 6.68 -7.64
N LYS A 181 -24.61 7.97 -7.31
CA LYS A 181 -25.78 8.86 -7.41
C LYS A 181 -25.38 10.14 -8.13
N ALA A 182 -25.83 10.30 -9.37
CA ALA A 182 -25.74 11.57 -10.08
C ALA A 182 -26.78 12.56 -9.54
N GLY A 183 -26.39 13.82 -9.36
CA GLY A 183 -27.27 14.87 -8.86
C GLY A 183 -26.80 16.27 -9.26
N GLY A 184 -27.60 16.97 -10.05
CA GLY A 184 -27.27 18.30 -10.55
C GLY A 184 -25.96 18.28 -11.35
N SER A 185 -24.99 19.11 -10.94
CA SER A 185 -23.67 19.21 -11.54
C SER A 185 -22.61 18.29 -10.92
N THR A 186 -23.01 17.33 -10.07
CA THR A 186 -22.08 16.46 -9.34
C THR A 186 -22.50 14.99 -9.40
N THR A 187 -21.55 14.10 -9.16
CA THR A 187 -21.82 12.68 -8.93
C THR A 187 -21.20 12.24 -7.61
N ARG A 188 -21.99 11.59 -6.76
CA ARG A 188 -21.53 11.00 -5.50
C ARG A 188 -21.28 9.51 -5.68
N TRP A 189 -20.08 9.08 -5.31
CA TRP A 189 -19.60 7.71 -5.32
C TRP A 189 -19.38 7.25 -3.88
N HIS A 190 -19.70 6.00 -3.60
CA HIS A 190 -19.50 5.38 -2.30
C HIS A 190 -18.84 4.03 -2.48
N TYR A 191 -17.58 3.96 -2.10
CA TYR A 191 -16.76 2.76 -2.08
C TYR A 191 -16.65 2.21 -0.66
N ARG A 192 -16.60 0.88 -0.55
CA ARG A 192 -16.43 0.20 0.73
C ARG A 192 -15.37 -0.89 0.64
N THR A 193 -14.43 -0.84 1.58
CA THR A 193 -13.43 -1.87 1.81
C THR A 193 -13.70 -2.53 3.16
N ARG A 194 -14.08 -3.81 3.13
CA ARG A 194 -14.30 -4.64 4.33
C ARG A 194 -13.03 -5.34 4.83
N HIS A 195 -11.97 -5.32 4.03
CA HIS A 195 -10.68 -5.93 4.33
C HIS A 195 -9.76 -4.85 4.93
N PRO A 196 -9.21 -5.04 6.14
CA PRO A 196 -8.32 -4.07 6.77
C PRO A 196 -7.19 -3.62 5.82
N MET A 197 -7.01 -2.31 5.72
CA MET A 197 -6.11 -1.64 4.78
C MET A 197 -5.25 -0.62 5.52
N ALA A 198 -3.95 -0.57 5.22
CA ALA A 198 -3.06 0.48 5.71
C ALA A 198 -3.39 1.82 5.03
N THR A 199 -3.16 2.91 5.73
CA THR A 199 -3.48 4.27 5.27
C THR A 199 -2.79 4.66 3.97
N TYR A 200 -1.53 4.24 3.76
CA TYR A 200 -0.79 4.52 2.51
C TYR A 200 -1.40 3.85 1.26
N LEU A 201 -2.20 2.79 1.43
CA LEU A 201 -2.90 2.07 0.36
C LEU A 201 -4.28 2.65 0.03
N ALA A 202 -4.77 3.57 0.86
CA ALA A 202 -6.01 4.30 0.61
C ALA A 202 -5.80 5.27 -0.56
N THR A 203 -6.64 5.15 -1.58
CA THR A 203 -6.49 5.90 -2.82
C THR A 203 -7.82 6.43 -3.35
N VAL A 204 -7.72 7.53 -4.10
CA VAL A 204 -8.79 8.18 -4.85
C VAL A 204 -8.21 8.61 -6.18
N GLN A 205 -8.81 8.14 -7.26
CA GLN A 205 -8.48 8.55 -8.62
C GLN A 205 -9.70 9.29 -9.18
N VAL A 206 -9.52 10.55 -9.57
CA VAL A 206 -10.56 11.36 -10.19
C VAL A 206 -10.09 11.74 -11.57
N GLY A 207 -10.91 11.48 -12.58
CA GLY A 207 -10.58 11.82 -13.96
C GLY A 207 -11.68 11.47 -14.94
N GLU A 208 -11.48 11.80 -16.22
CA GLU A 208 -12.40 11.45 -17.30
C GLU A 208 -12.22 9.99 -17.75
N PHE A 209 -12.59 9.06 -16.87
CA PHE A 209 -12.40 7.63 -17.11
C PHE A 209 -13.61 6.95 -17.75
N SER A 210 -13.32 6.09 -18.72
CA SER A 210 -14.20 5.03 -19.23
C SER A 210 -13.76 3.67 -18.69
N SER A 211 -14.71 2.75 -18.53
CA SER A 211 -14.47 1.41 -17.99
C SER A 211 -14.26 0.36 -19.10
N TYR A 212 -13.19 -0.44 -19.03
CA TYR A 212 -12.90 -1.57 -19.93
C TYR A 212 -12.69 -2.88 -19.17
N SER A 213 -13.47 -3.93 -19.47
CA SER A 213 -13.26 -5.24 -18.86
C SER A 213 -11.92 -5.84 -19.33
N LEU A 214 -11.14 -6.38 -18.39
CA LEU A 214 -9.86 -7.06 -18.64
C LEU A 214 -9.92 -8.56 -18.30
N GLY A 215 -11.09 -9.07 -17.93
CA GLY A 215 -11.27 -10.43 -17.43
C GLY A 215 -12.56 -10.58 -16.65
N ASN A 216 -12.66 -11.69 -15.91
CA ASN A 216 -13.87 -12.04 -15.16
C ASN A 216 -14.07 -11.09 -13.97
N ASN A 217 -13.00 -10.83 -13.20
CA ASN A 217 -13.05 -10.00 -11.99
C ASN A 217 -12.04 -8.85 -12.05
N THR A 218 -11.64 -8.45 -13.27
CA THR A 218 -10.65 -7.40 -13.49
C THR A 218 -11.17 -6.32 -14.42
N GLN A 219 -10.96 -5.06 -14.02
CA GLN A 219 -11.56 -3.90 -14.66
C GLN A 219 -10.54 -2.77 -14.80
N ALA A 220 -10.37 -2.24 -16.01
CA ALA A 220 -9.61 -1.01 -16.25
C ALA A 220 -10.51 0.23 -16.26
N TRP A 221 -9.94 1.35 -15.87
CA TRP A 221 -10.48 2.70 -15.95
C TRP A 221 -9.44 3.61 -16.61
N ALA A 222 -9.75 4.16 -17.78
CA ALA A 222 -8.79 4.98 -18.53
C ALA A 222 -9.50 6.05 -19.37
N PRO A 223 -8.78 7.12 -19.77
CA PRO A 223 -9.24 8.03 -20.81
C PRO A 223 -9.72 7.30 -22.06
N ALA A 224 -10.81 7.79 -22.66
CA ALA A 224 -11.49 7.10 -23.75
C ALA A 224 -10.57 6.79 -24.96
N PHE A 225 -9.60 7.68 -25.22
CA PHE A 225 -8.67 7.59 -26.33
C PHE A 225 -7.58 6.51 -26.15
N LEU A 226 -7.41 5.96 -24.93
CA LEU A 226 -6.46 4.89 -24.64
C LEU A 226 -7.04 3.47 -24.84
N ARG A 227 -8.35 3.35 -25.14
CA ARG A 227 -9.07 2.05 -25.22
C ARG A 227 -8.28 0.92 -25.88
N GLU A 228 -7.84 1.11 -27.13
CA GLU A 228 -7.17 0.05 -27.89
C GLU A 228 -5.82 -0.32 -27.27
N ARG A 229 -5.06 0.68 -26.80
CA ARG A 229 -3.77 0.45 -26.13
C ARG A 229 -3.95 -0.26 -24.79
N VAL A 230 -5.00 0.06 -24.03
CA VAL A 230 -5.34 -0.63 -22.78
C VAL A 230 -5.69 -2.09 -23.04
N HIS A 231 -6.54 -2.38 -24.03
CA HIS A 231 -6.89 -3.76 -24.37
C HIS A 231 -5.69 -4.58 -24.83
N GLU A 232 -4.76 -3.97 -25.56
CA GLU A 232 -3.52 -4.64 -25.98
C GLU A 232 -2.59 -4.88 -24.78
N GLU A 233 -2.18 -3.82 -24.08
CA GLU A 233 -1.20 -3.87 -22.98
C GLU A 233 -1.64 -4.78 -21.82
N PHE A 234 -2.95 -4.78 -21.50
CA PHE A 234 -3.52 -5.57 -20.41
C PHE A 234 -4.23 -6.85 -20.89
N SER A 235 -3.99 -7.30 -22.11
CA SER A 235 -4.63 -8.51 -22.67
C SER A 235 -4.38 -9.78 -21.86
N ARG A 236 -3.30 -9.83 -21.07
CA ARG A 236 -2.93 -10.96 -20.19
C ARG A 236 -3.24 -10.74 -18.72
N GLN A 237 -3.94 -9.65 -18.38
CA GLN A 237 -4.18 -9.29 -16.98
C GLN A 237 -4.91 -10.39 -16.20
N GLN A 238 -5.93 -11.02 -16.78
CA GLN A 238 -6.65 -12.12 -16.13
C GLN A 238 -5.77 -13.38 -15.98
N GLU A 239 -4.94 -13.69 -16.98
CA GLU A 239 -4.00 -14.82 -16.92
C GLU A 239 -2.99 -14.63 -15.78
N MET A 240 -2.49 -13.40 -15.56
CA MET A 240 -1.64 -13.09 -14.41
C MET A 240 -2.35 -13.31 -13.07
N VAL A 241 -3.63 -12.90 -12.96
CA VAL A 241 -4.44 -13.14 -11.75
C VAL A 241 -4.59 -14.63 -11.49
N ASP A 242 -4.88 -15.41 -12.52
CA ASP A 242 -5.06 -16.87 -12.42
C ASP A 242 -3.74 -17.57 -12.05
N PHE A 243 -2.63 -17.17 -12.69
CA PHE A 243 -1.31 -17.71 -12.41
C PHE A 243 -0.87 -17.42 -10.97
N PHE A 244 -0.90 -16.15 -10.54
CA PHE A 244 -0.53 -15.81 -9.16
C PHE A 244 -1.46 -16.45 -8.15
N SER A 245 -2.76 -16.55 -8.44
CA SER A 245 -3.70 -17.27 -7.57
C SER A 245 -3.33 -18.75 -7.41
N SER A 246 -2.74 -19.38 -8.43
CA SER A 246 -2.34 -20.78 -8.38
C SER A 246 -1.09 -21.04 -7.52
N ILE A 247 -0.20 -20.05 -7.36
CA ILE A 247 1.07 -20.20 -6.64
C ILE A 247 1.12 -19.49 -5.29
N TYR A 248 0.23 -18.51 -5.06
CA TYR A 248 0.14 -17.72 -3.83
C TYR A 248 -1.16 -17.96 -3.05
N GLY A 249 -2.10 -18.72 -3.63
CA GLY A 249 -3.46 -18.88 -3.12
C GLY A 249 -4.43 -17.83 -3.68
N PRO A 250 -5.74 -17.96 -3.42
CA PRO A 250 -6.77 -17.14 -4.05
C PRO A 250 -6.49 -15.63 -3.96
N TYR A 251 -6.83 -14.90 -5.02
CA TYR A 251 -6.75 -13.44 -5.01
C TYR A 251 -7.47 -12.86 -3.77
N PRO A 252 -6.80 -11.99 -2.98
CA PRO A 252 -7.26 -11.68 -1.63
C PRO A 252 -8.42 -10.66 -1.56
N PHE A 253 -8.85 -10.08 -2.69
CA PHE A 253 -9.91 -9.07 -2.72
C PHE A 253 -11.05 -9.47 -3.68
N PRO A 254 -12.24 -8.84 -3.61
CA PRO A 254 -13.37 -9.22 -4.46
C PRO A 254 -13.11 -8.98 -5.96
N THR A 255 -12.43 -7.88 -6.29
CA THR A 255 -12.12 -7.47 -7.66
C THR A 255 -10.73 -6.83 -7.72
N TYR A 256 -10.13 -6.84 -8.90
CA TYR A 256 -8.90 -6.09 -9.20
C TYR A 256 -9.21 -4.97 -10.18
N GLN A 257 -8.70 -3.78 -9.89
CA GLN A 257 -8.87 -2.61 -10.74
C GLN A 257 -7.52 -2.14 -11.28
N VAL A 258 -7.52 -1.58 -12.48
CA VAL A 258 -6.38 -0.88 -13.06
C VAL A 258 -6.85 0.50 -13.44
N VAL A 259 -6.20 1.55 -12.94
CA VAL A 259 -6.45 2.93 -13.35
C VAL A 259 -5.30 3.41 -14.20
N ILE A 260 -5.61 3.95 -15.37
CA ILE A 260 -4.64 4.55 -16.28
C ILE A 260 -4.93 6.05 -16.33
N THR A 261 -4.02 6.87 -15.83
CA THR A 261 -4.11 8.34 -15.92
C THR A 261 -3.72 8.83 -17.31
N GLU A 262 -4.17 10.03 -17.66
CA GLU A 262 -3.73 10.73 -18.88
C GLU A 262 -2.25 11.11 -18.77
N ASP A 263 -1.85 11.56 -17.59
CA ASP A 263 -0.51 12.01 -17.24
C ASP A 263 0.50 10.85 -17.26
N GLU A 264 1.77 11.20 -17.51
CA GLU A 264 2.87 10.27 -17.37
C GLU A 264 3.21 10.07 -15.89
N LEU A 265 3.50 8.83 -15.50
CA LEU A 265 4.01 8.52 -14.16
C LEU A 265 5.46 8.04 -14.26
N GLU A 266 6.28 8.39 -13.28
CA GLU A 266 7.66 7.88 -13.20
C GLU A 266 7.65 6.37 -12.96
N ILE A 267 6.80 5.91 -12.06
CA ILE A 267 6.57 4.50 -11.74
C ILE A 267 5.06 4.24 -11.59
N PRO A 268 4.59 3.03 -11.93
CA PRO A 268 3.28 2.55 -11.49
C PRO A 268 3.23 2.43 -9.96
N LEU A 269 2.02 2.43 -9.42
CA LEU A 269 1.79 2.47 -7.99
C LEU A 269 0.74 1.44 -7.59
N GLU A 270 0.96 0.78 -6.45
CA GLU A 270 0.03 -0.17 -5.88
C GLU A 270 -0.93 0.50 -4.88
N ALA A 271 -2.18 0.09 -4.93
CA ALA A 271 -3.17 0.37 -3.89
C ALA A 271 -3.95 -0.92 -3.59
N GLN A 272 -4.66 -0.96 -2.46
CA GLN A 272 -5.40 -2.19 -2.13
C GLN A 272 -6.55 -2.43 -3.11
N GLY A 273 -6.50 -3.55 -3.82
CA GLY A 273 -7.46 -3.96 -4.85
C GLY A 273 -7.32 -3.19 -6.17
N LEU A 274 -6.26 -2.40 -6.36
CA LEU A 274 -6.11 -1.51 -7.51
C LEU A 274 -4.63 -1.25 -7.84
N SER A 275 -4.30 -1.05 -9.12
CA SER A 275 -3.01 -0.49 -9.56
C SER A 275 -3.20 0.76 -10.38
N ILE A 276 -2.20 1.63 -10.39
CA ILE A 276 -2.25 2.93 -11.06
C ILE A 276 -1.08 3.03 -12.04
N PHE A 277 -1.37 3.38 -13.29
CA PHE A 277 -0.39 3.53 -14.37
C PHE A 277 -0.56 4.89 -15.05
N GLY A 278 0.56 5.48 -15.48
CA GLY A 278 0.55 6.60 -16.41
C GLY A 278 0.32 6.16 -17.86
N SER A 279 -0.12 7.07 -18.72
CA SER A 279 -0.35 6.77 -20.15
C SER A 279 0.92 6.32 -20.88
N ASN A 280 2.09 6.74 -20.39
CA ASN A 280 3.42 6.34 -20.86
C ASN A 280 3.70 4.83 -20.68
N HIS A 281 3.00 4.15 -19.78
CA HIS A 281 3.12 2.71 -19.55
C HIS A 281 2.22 1.87 -20.46
N VAL A 282 1.31 2.51 -21.21
CA VAL A 282 0.30 1.84 -22.02
C VAL A 282 0.55 2.16 -23.49
N LYS A 283 1.60 1.54 -24.04
CA LYS A 283 2.05 1.77 -25.41
C LYS A 283 1.39 0.82 -26.41
N GLY A 284 0.88 -0.32 -25.94
CA GLY A 284 0.32 -1.38 -26.77
C GLY A 284 1.41 -2.25 -27.40
N ASP A 285 2.58 -2.32 -26.77
CA ASP A 285 3.73 -3.12 -27.22
C ASP A 285 4.25 -4.08 -26.15
N HIS A 286 3.56 -4.16 -25.00
CA HIS A 286 3.90 -5.01 -23.85
C HIS A 286 5.25 -4.66 -23.20
N ALA A 287 5.81 -3.47 -23.48
CA ALA A 287 7.09 -3.06 -22.92
C ALA A 287 7.07 -2.98 -21.38
N PHE A 288 5.89 -2.75 -20.79
CA PHE A 288 5.71 -2.60 -19.34
C PHE A 288 4.94 -3.76 -18.70
N GLU A 289 4.71 -4.86 -19.41
CA GLU A 289 4.02 -6.06 -18.90
C GLU A 289 4.66 -6.58 -17.60
N ARG A 290 5.98 -6.43 -17.44
CA ARG A 290 6.72 -6.73 -16.19
C ARG A 290 6.13 -5.96 -15.00
N LEU A 291 5.84 -4.67 -15.16
CA LEU A 291 5.31 -3.83 -14.10
C LEU A 291 3.84 -4.17 -13.80
N ILE A 292 3.06 -4.57 -14.81
CA ILE A 292 1.69 -5.07 -14.58
C ILE A 292 1.69 -6.28 -13.63
N ALA A 293 2.62 -7.22 -13.84
CA ALA A 293 2.82 -8.35 -12.95
C ALA A 293 3.30 -7.92 -11.54
N HIS A 294 4.17 -6.91 -11.48
CA HIS A 294 4.66 -6.33 -10.22
C HIS A 294 3.51 -5.76 -9.37
N GLU A 295 2.74 -4.82 -9.92
CA GLU A 295 1.64 -4.16 -9.19
C GLU A 295 0.53 -5.13 -8.77
N LEU A 296 0.26 -6.14 -9.60
CA LEU A 296 -0.71 -7.18 -9.24
C LEU A 296 -0.21 -8.04 -8.08
N SER A 297 1.09 -8.36 -8.02
CA SER A 297 1.63 -9.20 -6.97
C SER A 297 1.57 -8.55 -5.58
N HIS A 298 1.64 -7.22 -5.51
CA HIS A 298 1.47 -6.46 -4.26
C HIS A 298 0.13 -6.71 -3.58
N GLN A 299 -0.88 -7.19 -4.32
CA GLN A 299 -2.18 -7.54 -3.73
C GLN A 299 -2.04 -8.64 -2.67
N TRP A 300 -1.10 -9.58 -2.84
CA TRP A 300 -0.70 -10.53 -1.79
C TRP A 300 0.36 -9.95 -0.85
N PHE A 301 1.41 -9.35 -1.42
CA PHE A 301 2.61 -8.86 -0.68
C PHE A 301 2.56 -7.35 -0.45
N GLY A 302 2.23 -6.95 0.78
CA GLY A 302 2.07 -5.55 1.18
C GLY A 302 0.61 -5.20 1.45
N ASN A 303 -0.28 -5.50 0.50
CA ASN A 303 -1.69 -5.10 0.62
C ASN A 303 -2.45 -6.02 1.57
N SER A 304 -2.57 -7.31 1.20
CA SER A 304 -3.19 -8.31 2.08
C SER A 304 -2.30 -8.58 3.29
N VAL A 305 -1.08 -9.06 3.06
CA VAL A 305 -0.10 -9.31 4.13
C VAL A 305 0.82 -8.10 4.22
N GLY A 306 0.56 -7.22 5.20
CA GLY A 306 1.24 -5.91 5.31
C GLY A 306 2.41 -5.88 6.27
N LEU A 307 3.23 -4.84 6.16
CA LEU A 307 4.44 -4.66 6.96
C LEU A 307 4.13 -4.11 8.35
N SER A 308 4.84 -4.59 9.36
CA SER A 308 4.86 -3.95 10.67
C SER A 308 5.75 -2.70 10.69
N GLU A 309 6.87 -2.72 9.96
CA GLU A 309 7.82 -1.61 9.88
C GLU A 309 8.34 -1.44 8.45
N TRP A 310 8.63 -0.19 8.08
CA TRP A 310 9.16 0.18 6.76
C TRP A 310 10.54 -0.41 6.44
N LYS A 311 11.34 -0.75 7.44
CA LYS A 311 12.64 -1.42 7.22
C LYS A 311 12.52 -2.76 6.49
N ASP A 312 11.35 -3.39 6.61
CA ASP A 312 11.06 -4.72 6.08
C ASP A 312 10.46 -4.67 4.66
N ILE A 313 10.56 -3.54 3.97
CA ILE A 313 10.00 -3.30 2.63
C ILE A 313 10.38 -4.36 1.58
N TRP A 314 11.50 -5.06 1.78
CA TRP A 314 11.91 -6.17 0.93
C TRP A 314 10.87 -7.30 0.87
N LEU A 315 10.03 -7.48 1.90
CA LEU A 315 8.93 -8.44 1.89
C LEU A 315 7.86 -8.09 0.85
N ASN A 316 7.68 -6.80 0.54
CA ASN A 316 6.81 -6.36 -0.55
C ASN A 316 7.59 -6.41 -1.86
N GLU A 317 8.65 -5.61 -1.95
CA GLU A 317 9.35 -5.29 -3.19
C GLU A 317 10.17 -6.44 -3.75
N GLY A 318 10.76 -7.24 -2.86
CA GLY A 318 11.50 -8.43 -3.22
C GLY A 318 10.58 -9.51 -3.80
N PHE A 319 9.42 -9.72 -3.18
CA PHE A 319 8.41 -10.65 -3.70
C PHE A 319 7.76 -10.14 -4.98
N ALA A 320 7.52 -8.83 -5.10
CA ALA A 320 6.99 -8.25 -6.32
C ALA A 320 7.97 -8.39 -7.49
N CYS A 321 9.24 -8.05 -7.28
CA CYS A 321 10.31 -8.30 -8.26
C CYS A 321 10.50 -9.79 -8.59
N TYR A 322 10.34 -10.70 -7.63
CA TYR A 322 10.41 -12.13 -7.90
C TYR A 322 9.21 -12.62 -8.71
N SER A 323 8.02 -12.06 -8.47
CA SER A 323 6.79 -12.38 -9.20
C SER A 323 6.88 -12.01 -10.68
N GLU A 324 7.60 -10.94 -11.02
CA GLU A 324 7.92 -10.60 -12.41
C GLU A 324 8.68 -11.72 -13.12
N TRP A 325 9.64 -12.34 -12.43
CA TRP A 325 10.47 -13.40 -13.00
C TRP A 325 9.67 -14.68 -13.18
N LEU A 326 8.81 -15.01 -12.20
CA LEU A 326 7.88 -16.13 -12.28
C LEU A 326 6.87 -15.95 -13.41
N TRP A 327 6.33 -14.73 -13.59
CA TRP A 327 5.46 -14.41 -14.72
C TRP A 327 6.19 -14.51 -16.06
N GLY A 328 7.41 -13.98 -16.13
CA GLY A 328 8.27 -14.08 -17.30
C GLY A 328 8.51 -15.52 -17.72
N GLU A 329 8.74 -16.42 -16.77
CA GLU A 329 8.85 -17.87 -17.01
C GLU A 329 7.52 -18.49 -17.46
N HIS A 330 6.42 -18.18 -16.76
CA HIS A 330 5.09 -18.71 -17.07
C HIS A 330 4.67 -18.43 -18.52
N LYS A 331 4.91 -17.21 -19.00
CA LYS A 331 4.53 -16.78 -20.35
C LYS A 331 5.51 -17.23 -21.45
N GLY A 332 6.47 -18.11 -21.11
CA GLY A 332 7.45 -18.68 -22.05
C GLY A 332 8.66 -17.79 -22.35
N GLY A 333 8.94 -16.80 -21.50
CA GLY A 333 10.13 -15.96 -21.57
C GLY A 333 11.35 -16.58 -20.89
N ALA A 334 12.26 -15.74 -20.40
CA ALA A 334 13.41 -16.19 -19.62
C ALA A 334 12.94 -16.87 -18.32
N SER A 335 13.60 -17.97 -17.94
CA SER A 335 13.34 -18.62 -16.67
C SER A 335 13.64 -17.68 -15.50
N ALA A 336 12.99 -17.90 -14.35
CA ALA A 336 13.23 -17.12 -13.16
C ALA A 336 14.70 -17.19 -12.71
N ARG A 337 15.37 -18.33 -12.98
CA ARG A 337 16.81 -18.51 -12.76
C ARG A 337 17.66 -17.61 -13.66
N GLU A 338 17.34 -17.51 -14.95
CA GLU A 338 18.06 -16.64 -15.89
C GLU A 338 17.87 -15.16 -15.55
N ALA A 339 16.64 -14.77 -15.21
CA ALA A 339 16.33 -13.42 -14.73
C ALA A 339 17.10 -13.09 -13.44
N ALA A 340 17.07 -14.00 -12.44
CA ALA A 340 17.85 -13.88 -11.22
C ALA A 340 19.34 -13.73 -11.51
N ARG A 341 19.90 -14.57 -12.39
CA ARG A 341 21.33 -14.50 -12.76
C ARG A 341 21.69 -13.16 -13.39
N SER A 342 20.84 -12.65 -14.28
CA SER A 342 21.03 -11.34 -14.91
C SER A 342 21.06 -10.21 -13.88
N HIS A 343 20.08 -10.16 -12.97
CA HIS A 343 20.03 -9.16 -11.90
C HIS A 343 21.18 -9.30 -10.90
N TYR A 344 21.62 -10.53 -10.59
CA TYR A 344 22.81 -10.77 -9.78
C TYR A 344 24.06 -10.15 -10.43
N GLN A 345 24.25 -10.32 -11.74
CA GLN A 345 25.38 -9.71 -12.46
C GLN A 345 25.33 -8.18 -12.44
N VAL A 346 24.14 -7.57 -12.44
CA VAL A 346 24.00 -6.11 -12.27
C VAL A 346 24.42 -5.70 -10.86
N LEU A 347 23.95 -6.42 -9.83
CA LEU A 347 24.27 -6.12 -8.43
C LEU A 347 25.75 -6.24 -8.10
N THR A 348 26.49 -7.18 -8.72
CA THR A 348 27.96 -7.28 -8.52
C THR A 348 28.72 -6.02 -8.92
N ARG A 349 28.12 -5.14 -9.74
CA ARG A 349 28.71 -3.87 -10.19
C ARG A 349 28.29 -2.68 -9.32
N LYS A 350 27.36 -2.87 -8.38
CA LYS A 350 26.89 -1.83 -7.45
C LYS A 350 27.71 -1.84 -6.16
N ARG A 351 27.55 -0.79 -5.33
CA ARG A 351 28.15 -0.73 -4.00
C ARG A 351 27.49 -1.74 -3.06
N GLN A 352 28.32 -2.39 -2.23
CA GLN A 352 27.93 -3.43 -1.28
C GLN A 352 27.92 -2.88 0.15
N ASP A 353 27.07 -1.87 0.37
CA ASP A 353 26.96 -1.10 1.61
C ASP A 353 25.52 -0.95 2.12
N ILE A 354 24.60 -1.80 1.63
CA ILE A 354 23.22 -1.89 2.12
C ILE A 354 22.99 -3.25 2.78
N LYS A 355 22.31 -3.23 3.92
CA LYS A 355 21.63 -4.41 4.51
C LYS A 355 20.19 -4.40 4.05
N VAL A 356 19.65 -5.53 3.59
CA VAL A 356 18.28 -5.59 3.06
C VAL A 356 17.25 -5.60 4.20
N SER A 357 17.60 -6.16 5.36
CA SER A 357 16.75 -6.15 6.56
C SER A 357 16.69 -4.79 7.28
N ASP A 358 17.60 -3.87 6.94
CA ASP A 358 17.64 -2.51 7.49
C ASP A 358 18.41 -1.60 6.51
N PRO A 359 17.78 -1.18 5.39
CA PRO A 359 18.43 -0.31 4.42
C PRO A 359 18.60 1.13 4.93
N GLY A 360 17.97 1.49 6.05
CA GLY A 360 17.79 2.87 6.48
C GLY A 360 16.77 3.65 5.65
N ALA A 361 16.28 4.75 6.21
CA ALA A 361 15.24 5.60 5.63
C ALA A 361 15.51 5.98 4.16
N ARG A 362 16.69 6.55 3.90
CA ARG A 362 17.05 7.09 2.58
C ARG A 362 17.03 6.01 1.49
N ASP A 363 17.53 4.83 1.79
CA ASP A 363 17.76 3.78 0.79
C ASP A 363 16.64 2.72 0.79
N MET A 364 15.54 2.95 1.52
CA MET A 364 14.37 2.05 1.57
C MET A 364 13.85 1.69 0.17
N PHE A 365 13.83 2.65 -0.75
CA PHE A 365 13.42 2.45 -2.15
C PHE A 365 14.60 2.32 -3.12
N ASP A 366 15.81 2.02 -2.65
CA ASP A 366 16.96 1.75 -3.52
C ASP A 366 16.71 0.43 -4.28
N ASP A 367 16.92 0.43 -5.60
CA ASP A 367 16.80 -0.76 -6.47
C ASP A 367 17.61 -1.97 -5.95
N ARG A 368 18.67 -1.76 -5.16
CA ARG A 368 19.40 -2.84 -4.48
C ARG A 368 18.53 -3.59 -3.47
N VAL A 369 17.66 -2.91 -2.73
CA VAL A 369 16.71 -3.55 -1.79
C VAL A 369 15.75 -4.45 -2.57
N TYR A 370 15.23 -3.96 -3.69
CA TYR A 370 14.28 -4.66 -4.56
C TYR A 370 14.92 -5.90 -5.18
N LYS A 371 16.04 -5.72 -5.89
CA LYS A 371 16.68 -6.81 -6.64
C LYS A 371 17.40 -7.80 -5.74
N ARG A 372 18.02 -7.34 -4.64
CA ARG A 372 18.61 -8.25 -3.67
C ARG A 372 17.52 -8.97 -2.85
N GLY A 373 16.43 -8.31 -2.50
CA GLY A 373 15.24 -8.94 -1.92
C GLY A 373 14.69 -10.06 -2.80
N ALA A 374 14.51 -9.81 -4.10
CA ALA A 374 14.06 -10.85 -5.05
C ALA A 374 15.04 -12.01 -5.17
N LEU A 375 16.35 -11.76 -5.09
CA LEU A 375 17.36 -12.81 -5.03
C LEU A 375 17.35 -13.58 -3.71
N THR A 376 17.02 -12.94 -2.58
CA THR A 376 16.77 -13.64 -1.32
C THR A 376 15.60 -14.61 -1.49
N VAL A 377 14.47 -14.14 -2.05
CA VAL A 377 13.31 -15.00 -2.32
C VAL A 377 13.69 -16.15 -3.26
N HIS A 378 14.48 -15.87 -4.30
CA HIS A 378 15.01 -16.90 -5.18
C HIS A 378 15.86 -17.92 -4.41
N ALA A 379 16.79 -17.48 -3.55
CA ALA A 379 17.63 -18.36 -2.75
C ALA A 379 16.80 -19.27 -1.83
N ILE A 380 15.76 -18.72 -1.18
CA ILE A 380 14.83 -19.48 -0.37
C ILE A 380 14.09 -20.52 -1.23
N HIS A 381 13.60 -20.12 -2.41
CA HIS A 381 12.95 -21.04 -3.33
C HIS A 381 13.88 -22.18 -3.76
N ARG A 382 15.17 -21.90 -4.03
CA ARG A 382 16.17 -22.95 -4.33
C ARG A 382 16.40 -23.91 -3.17
N LEU A 383 16.44 -23.42 -1.93
CA LEU A 383 16.64 -24.26 -0.74
C LEU A 383 15.45 -25.16 -0.43
N LEU A 384 14.23 -24.63 -0.59
CA LEU A 384 13.00 -25.36 -0.26
C LEU A 384 12.51 -26.25 -1.41
N ALA A 385 12.89 -25.94 -2.65
CA ALA A 385 12.42 -26.61 -3.86
C ALA A 385 10.89 -26.76 -3.86
N ASP A 386 10.38 -27.99 -3.96
CA ASP A 386 8.94 -28.30 -4.04
C ASP A 386 8.14 -27.80 -2.82
N ALA A 387 8.79 -27.56 -1.67
CA ALA A 387 8.12 -27.06 -0.47
C ALA A 387 7.86 -25.54 -0.50
N PHE A 388 8.46 -24.78 -1.43
CA PHE A 388 8.40 -23.32 -1.41
C PHE A 388 6.98 -22.77 -1.58
N PHE A 389 6.32 -23.06 -2.70
CA PHE A 389 4.98 -22.52 -2.99
C PHE A 389 3.89 -23.03 -2.04
N PRO A 390 3.86 -24.30 -1.62
CA PRO A 390 2.93 -24.76 -0.59
C PRO A 390 3.09 -24.01 0.73
N THR A 391 4.33 -23.82 1.20
CA THR A 391 4.60 -23.07 2.44
C THR A 391 4.22 -21.60 2.30
N LEU A 392 4.57 -20.97 1.18
CA LEU A 392 4.22 -19.57 0.90
C LEU A 392 2.70 -19.38 0.82
N THR A 393 1.98 -20.27 0.16
CA THR A 393 0.51 -20.23 0.08
C THR A 393 -0.12 -20.39 1.46
N SER A 394 0.40 -21.31 2.28
CA SER A 394 -0.06 -21.49 3.67
C SER A 394 0.16 -20.23 4.50
N TYR A 395 1.34 -19.62 4.41
CA TYR A 395 1.67 -18.36 5.07
C TYR A 395 0.72 -17.22 4.65
N LEU A 396 0.57 -16.99 3.35
CA LEU A 396 -0.29 -15.92 2.83
C LEU A 396 -1.75 -16.11 3.22
N THR A 397 -2.22 -17.36 3.27
CA THR A 397 -3.58 -17.70 3.73
C THR A 397 -3.75 -17.45 5.23
N GLN A 398 -2.77 -17.85 6.04
CA GLN A 398 -2.81 -17.68 7.50
C GLN A 398 -2.77 -16.21 7.92
N HIS A 399 -2.02 -15.39 7.17
CA HIS A 399 -1.78 -13.98 7.48
C HIS A 399 -2.62 -13.01 6.63
N GLN A 400 -3.63 -13.52 5.91
CA GLN A 400 -4.46 -12.71 5.02
C GLN A 400 -5.07 -11.50 5.75
N HIS A 401 -4.92 -10.30 5.15
CA HIS A 401 -5.36 -9.01 5.70
C HIS A 401 -4.76 -8.59 7.05
N SER A 402 -3.63 -9.19 7.44
CA SER A 402 -2.94 -8.89 8.70
C SER A 402 -1.65 -8.10 8.48
N VAL A 403 -0.94 -7.88 9.58
CA VAL A 403 0.38 -7.24 9.64
C VAL A 403 1.37 -8.28 10.15
N VAL A 404 2.54 -8.34 9.53
CA VAL A 404 3.56 -9.36 9.79
C VAL A 404 4.93 -8.74 10.07
N GLN A 405 5.77 -9.54 10.71
CA GLN A 405 7.21 -9.34 10.80
C GLN A 405 7.93 -10.33 9.88
N PRO A 406 9.16 -10.04 9.42
CA PRO A 406 9.94 -11.01 8.65
C PRO A 406 10.06 -12.38 9.34
N SER A 407 10.11 -12.40 10.67
CA SER A 407 10.17 -13.64 11.45
C SER A 407 8.99 -14.58 11.23
N ASP A 408 7.79 -14.07 10.91
CA ASP A 408 6.62 -14.91 10.67
C ASP A 408 6.83 -15.78 9.42
N LEU A 409 7.26 -15.15 8.32
CA LEU A 409 7.57 -15.82 7.06
C LEU A 409 8.82 -16.71 7.17
N LEU A 410 9.89 -16.16 7.75
CA LEU A 410 11.17 -16.87 7.84
C LEU A 410 11.06 -18.09 8.73
N SER A 411 10.25 -18.07 9.79
CA SER A 411 9.98 -19.24 10.63
C SER A 411 9.24 -20.33 9.85
N ALA A 412 8.21 -19.97 9.08
CA ALA A 412 7.48 -20.92 8.24
C ALA A 412 8.39 -21.58 7.19
N PHE A 413 9.26 -20.81 6.53
CA PHE A 413 10.22 -21.37 5.59
C PHE A 413 11.31 -22.20 6.25
N ARG A 414 11.80 -21.79 7.43
CA ARG A 414 12.80 -22.53 8.20
C ARG A 414 12.28 -23.89 8.63
N GLU A 415 11.02 -23.99 9.05
CA GLU A 415 10.38 -25.25 9.41
C GLU A 415 10.23 -26.19 8.21
N ALA A 416 10.00 -25.65 7.01
CA ALA A 416 9.92 -26.41 5.77
C ALA A 416 11.29 -26.75 5.15
N ALA A 417 12.38 -26.12 5.62
CA ALA A 417 13.71 -26.28 5.04
C ALA A 417 14.31 -27.66 5.37
N PRO A 418 14.92 -28.37 4.39
CA PRO A 418 15.61 -29.64 4.64
C PRO A 418 16.81 -29.53 5.61
N ASP A 419 17.45 -28.36 5.63
CA ASP A 419 18.58 -28.04 6.51
C ASP A 419 18.38 -26.63 7.08
N ALA A 420 17.96 -26.58 8.35
CA ALA A 420 17.71 -25.33 9.05
C ALA A 420 18.98 -24.49 9.26
N ALA A 421 20.16 -25.11 9.42
CA ALA A 421 21.40 -24.37 9.61
C ALA A 421 21.85 -23.70 8.30
N LEU A 422 21.69 -24.39 7.17
CA LEU A 422 21.92 -23.82 5.85
C LEU A 422 20.93 -22.70 5.54
N PHE A 423 19.65 -22.87 5.92
CA PHE A 423 18.64 -21.82 5.80
C PHE A 423 19.05 -20.57 6.59
N ASP A 424 19.35 -20.72 7.88
CA ASP A 424 19.75 -19.61 8.76
C ASP A 424 20.98 -18.87 8.21
N ALA A 425 22.00 -19.62 7.73
CA ALA A 425 23.19 -19.03 7.11
C ALA A 425 22.87 -18.29 5.80
N THR A 426 21.92 -18.79 5.00
CA THR A 426 21.49 -18.15 3.75
C THR A 426 20.75 -16.84 4.04
N ILE A 427 19.83 -16.85 5.01
CA ILE A 427 19.10 -15.64 5.41
C ILE A 427 20.06 -14.56 5.91
N ALA A 428 20.98 -14.91 6.82
CA ALA A 428 21.96 -13.96 7.33
C ALA A 428 22.81 -13.33 6.22
N ALA A 429 23.30 -14.15 5.28
CA ALA A 429 24.11 -13.67 4.17
C ALA A 429 23.32 -12.75 3.21
N TRP A 430 22.07 -13.09 2.89
CA TRP A 430 21.28 -12.32 1.93
C TRP A 430 20.63 -11.06 2.51
N LEU A 431 20.20 -11.09 3.78
CA LEU A 431 19.47 -9.99 4.42
C LEU A 431 20.34 -9.10 5.30
N ASP A 432 21.17 -9.69 6.16
CA ASP A 432 21.79 -8.98 7.31
C ASP A 432 23.23 -8.53 7.05
N GLU A 433 23.92 -9.17 6.11
CA GLU A 433 25.27 -8.80 5.69
C GLU A 433 25.26 -7.81 4.51
N THR A 434 26.23 -6.90 4.45
CA THR A 434 26.31 -5.96 3.31
C THR A 434 26.96 -6.59 2.08
N ALA A 435 27.80 -7.62 2.26
CA ALA A 435 28.44 -8.32 1.15
C ALA A 435 27.42 -9.11 0.34
N LEU A 436 27.51 -9.05 -1.00
CA LEU A 436 26.68 -9.87 -1.87
C LEU A 436 27.11 -11.35 -1.79
N PRO A 437 26.23 -12.28 -1.40
CA PRO A 437 26.56 -13.70 -1.34
C PRO A 437 26.86 -14.28 -2.72
N LYS A 438 27.34 -15.53 -2.76
CA LYS A 438 27.40 -16.29 -4.02
C LYS A 438 25.99 -16.48 -4.56
N PHE A 439 25.85 -16.49 -5.89
CA PHE A 439 24.58 -16.76 -6.55
C PHE A 439 23.98 -18.09 -6.06
N PRO A 440 22.66 -18.15 -5.76
CA PRO A 440 22.02 -19.36 -5.28
C PRO A 440 21.70 -20.27 -6.48
N ASP A 441 22.50 -21.33 -6.66
CA ASP A 441 22.38 -22.27 -7.78
C ASP A 441 21.19 -23.24 -7.69
#